data_AF-A0A5M3XLM3-F1
#
_entry.id   AF-A0A5M3XLM3-F1
#
_cell.length_a   1.000
_cell.length_b   1.000
_cell.length_c   1.000
_cell.angle_alpha   90.00
_cell.angle_beta   90.00
_cell.angle_gamma   90.00
#
_symmetry.space_group_name_H-M   'P 1'
#
loop_
_entity.id
_entity.type
_entity.pdbx_description
1 polymer ?
#
loop_
_entity_poly.entity_id
_entity_poly.type
_entity_poly.pdbx_seq_one_letter_code
_entity_poly.pdbx_strand_id
1 'polypeptide(L)'
;MRLLDQDALERSSVAANCAMNRERRLPGYNRELGLNVIEFLSSRAASGTPVRWLDLCCGTANALFETAASFPSEIEITGVDLVDFFAGPPRPPRVRLLTASVATWEPEGTFDLITSVHGLHYVGDKLGVIANAARWLAPDGLFVANFDARSIRREDGSPAGPPLVRTLRAEGLSYDSRNKRISCRGWREIRMPYTFVGSDDQAGPNYTGQPAVNSHYARAVDSSGR
;
A
#
# COMPACT_ATOMS: atom_id res chain seq x y z
N MET A 1 0.16 27.01 0.17
CA MET A 1 -0.29 25.88 1.02
C MET A 1 0.90 25.39 1.82
N ARG A 2 0.75 25.13 3.12
CA ARG A 2 1.84 24.56 3.93
C ARG A 2 1.71 23.05 3.90
N LEU A 3 2.71 22.37 3.34
CA LEU A 3 2.75 20.91 3.32
C LEU A 3 3.06 20.39 4.73
N LEU A 4 2.43 19.28 5.09
CA LEU A 4 2.73 18.50 6.28
C LEU A 4 3.92 17.59 6.02
N ASP A 5 4.83 17.51 6.99
CA ASP A 5 5.79 16.41 7.06
C ASP A 5 5.09 15.10 7.45
N GLN A 6 5.84 14.00 7.47
CA GLN A 6 5.31 12.67 7.75
C GLN A 6 4.69 12.60 9.15
N ASP A 7 5.41 13.07 10.17
CA ASP A 7 4.97 13.05 11.56
C ASP A 7 3.69 13.87 11.79
N ALA A 8 3.60 15.06 11.18
CA ALA A 8 2.41 15.90 11.28
C ALA A 8 1.22 15.28 10.56
N LEU A 9 1.45 14.67 9.38
CA LEU A 9 0.40 13.96 8.67
C LEU A 9 -0.15 12.78 9.49
N GLU A 10 0.74 11.97 10.08
CA GLU A 10 0.35 10.80 10.87
C GLU A 10 -0.47 11.12 12.12
N ARG A 11 -0.41 12.37 12.61
CA ARG A 11 -1.26 12.87 13.70
C ARG A 11 -2.55 13.54 13.21
N SER A 12 -2.73 13.69 11.91
CA SER A 12 -3.87 14.39 11.34
C SER A 12 -5.13 13.51 11.37
N SER A 13 -6.30 14.15 11.48
CA SER A 13 -7.60 13.47 11.50
C SER A 13 -8.02 12.89 10.13
N VAL A 14 -7.18 13.00 9.11
CA VAL A 14 -7.35 12.32 7.83
C VAL A 14 -6.54 11.03 7.80
N ALA A 15 -5.30 11.02 8.32
CA ALA A 15 -4.45 9.83 8.32
C ALA A 15 -4.68 8.91 9.53
N ALA A 16 -4.83 9.45 10.73
CA ALA A 16 -5.01 8.69 11.97
C ALA A 16 -6.46 8.24 12.22
N ASN A 17 -7.33 8.32 11.20
CA ASN A 17 -8.77 8.24 11.40
C ASN A 17 -9.33 6.84 11.17
N CYS A 18 -9.70 6.20 12.27
CA CYS A 18 -10.34 4.89 12.24
C CYS A 18 -11.77 4.89 11.68
N ALA A 19 -12.48 6.03 11.69
CA ALA A 19 -13.84 6.11 11.15
C ALA A 19 -13.90 5.84 9.64
N MET A 20 -12.74 5.86 8.97
CA MET A 20 -12.62 5.64 7.54
C MET A 20 -12.29 4.18 7.18
N ASN A 21 -11.99 3.35 8.19
CA ASN A 21 -11.78 1.91 8.03
C ASN A 21 -13.10 1.24 7.67
N ARG A 22 -13.22 0.81 6.42
CA ARG A 22 -14.46 0.19 5.88
C ARG A 22 -14.72 -1.23 6.37
N GLU A 23 -14.05 -1.67 7.45
CA GLU A 23 -14.14 -3.00 8.06
C GLU A 23 -14.19 -4.15 7.04
N ARG A 24 -13.48 -3.99 5.91
CA ARG A 24 -13.72 -4.82 4.72
C ARG A 24 -13.46 -6.29 5.02
N ARG A 25 -14.47 -7.10 4.73
CA ARG A 25 -14.38 -8.56 4.67
C ARG A 25 -13.77 -9.00 3.34
N LEU A 26 -13.24 -10.21 3.31
CA LEU A 26 -12.48 -10.81 2.22
C LEU A 26 -13.15 -10.74 0.83
N PRO A 27 -14.49 -10.94 0.66
CA PRO A 27 -15.11 -10.81 -0.66
C PRO A 27 -15.02 -9.39 -1.24
N GLY A 28 -15.20 -8.37 -0.40
CA GLY A 28 -15.03 -6.97 -0.78
C GLY A 28 -13.56 -6.65 -1.06
N TYR A 29 -12.68 -7.18 -0.23
CA TYR A 29 -11.22 -7.05 -0.38
C TYR A 29 -10.73 -7.61 -1.72
N ASN A 30 -11.14 -8.83 -2.08
CA ASN A 30 -10.85 -9.47 -3.37
C ASN A 30 -11.33 -8.63 -4.56
N ARG A 31 -12.51 -8.00 -4.46
CA ARG A 31 -13.05 -7.14 -5.51
C ARG A 31 -12.18 -5.90 -5.74
N GLU A 32 -11.75 -5.24 -4.66
CA GLU A 32 -10.93 -4.03 -4.75
C GLU A 32 -9.54 -4.32 -5.33
N LEU A 33 -9.00 -5.51 -5.08
CA LEU A 33 -7.75 -5.98 -5.68
C LEU A 33 -7.94 -6.55 -7.10
N GLY A 34 -9.14 -7.05 -7.41
CA GLY A 34 -9.40 -7.97 -8.53
C GLY A 34 -8.48 -9.18 -8.50
N LEU A 35 -8.30 -9.75 -7.30
CA LEU A 35 -7.49 -10.92 -6.99
C LEU A 35 -8.30 -11.80 -6.03
N ASN A 36 -8.33 -13.11 -6.28
CA ASN A 36 -8.80 -14.06 -5.27
C ASN A 36 -7.64 -14.41 -4.34
N VAL A 37 -7.60 -13.80 -3.15
CA VAL A 37 -6.48 -13.95 -2.21
C VAL A 37 -6.31 -15.40 -1.75
N ILE A 38 -7.40 -16.12 -1.45
CA ILE A 38 -7.33 -17.53 -1.04
C ILE A 38 -6.71 -18.37 -2.15
N GLU A 39 -7.23 -18.28 -3.37
CA GLU A 39 -6.73 -19.05 -4.50
C GLU A 39 -5.26 -18.75 -4.81
N PHE A 40 -4.87 -17.47 -4.77
CA PHE A 40 -3.48 -17.07 -4.93
C PHE A 40 -2.57 -17.73 -3.89
N LEU A 41 -2.92 -17.61 -2.61
CA LEU A 41 -2.09 -18.16 -1.53
C LEU A 41 -2.09 -19.69 -1.52
N SER A 42 -3.22 -20.34 -1.80
CA SER A 42 -3.31 -21.80 -1.93
C SER A 42 -2.42 -22.34 -3.05
N SER A 43 -2.38 -21.65 -4.20
CA SER A 43 -1.52 -22.05 -5.32
C SER A 43 -0.03 -21.98 -4.98
N ARG A 44 0.35 -21.08 -4.07
CA ARG A 44 1.71 -20.91 -3.57
C ARG A 44 2.06 -21.95 -2.52
N ALA A 45 1.15 -22.23 -1.59
CA ALA A 45 1.40 -23.17 -0.50
C ALA A 45 1.73 -24.59 -1.00
N ALA A 46 1.19 -24.97 -2.17
CA ALA A 46 1.49 -26.24 -2.84
C ALA A 46 2.98 -26.48 -3.14
N SER A 47 3.85 -25.46 -3.09
CA SER A 47 5.31 -25.61 -3.27
C SER A 47 6.05 -26.10 -2.02
N GLY A 48 5.38 -26.25 -0.87
CA GLY A 48 5.97 -26.77 0.37
C GLY A 48 6.78 -25.74 1.19
N THR A 49 6.77 -24.48 0.80
CA THR A 49 7.38 -23.35 1.54
C THR A 49 6.29 -22.52 2.21
N PRO A 50 6.48 -22.04 3.46
CA PRO A 50 5.52 -21.15 4.11
C PRO A 50 5.26 -19.90 3.26
N VAL A 51 3.99 -19.64 2.96
CA VAL A 51 3.57 -18.49 2.15
C VAL A 51 3.42 -17.27 3.05
N ARG A 52 4.01 -16.14 2.66
CA ARG A 52 4.00 -14.92 3.47
C ARG A 52 3.15 -13.84 2.80
N TRP A 53 2.15 -13.35 3.52
CA TRP A 53 1.30 -12.24 3.11
C TRP A 53 1.53 -11.02 4.01
N LEU A 54 1.85 -9.87 3.40
CA LEU A 54 1.87 -8.57 4.05
C LEU A 54 0.70 -7.70 3.57
N ASP A 55 -0.06 -7.13 4.50
CA ASP A 55 -1.08 -6.12 4.19
C ASP A 55 -0.72 -4.77 4.82
N LEU A 56 -0.56 -3.76 3.96
CA LEU A 56 -0.21 -2.39 4.32
C LEU A 56 -1.48 -1.55 4.48
N CYS A 57 -1.60 -0.89 5.62
CA CYS A 57 -2.81 -0.20 6.08
C CYS A 57 -3.99 -1.17 6.22
N CYS A 58 -3.80 -2.21 7.04
CA CYS A 58 -4.74 -3.32 7.14
C CYS A 58 -6.04 -2.99 7.90
N GLY A 59 -6.15 -1.79 8.48
CA GLY A 59 -7.30 -1.30 9.23
C GLY A 59 -7.68 -2.27 10.35
N THR A 60 -8.92 -2.74 10.34
CA THR A 60 -9.39 -3.71 11.35
C THR A 60 -8.94 -5.15 11.10
N ALA A 61 -8.17 -5.42 10.03
CA ALA A 61 -7.63 -6.73 9.66
C ALA A 61 -8.66 -7.84 9.42
N ASN A 62 -9.94 -7.51 9.19
CA ASN A 62 -11.02 -8.49 8.99
C ASN A 62 -10.71 -9.50 7.87
N ALA A 63 -10.25 -9.05 6.70
CA ALA A 63 -9.89 -9.94 5.58
C ALA A 63 -8.71 -10.88 5.92
N LEU A 64 -7.77 -10.42 6.75
CA LEU A 64 -6.62 -11.22 7.20
C LEU A 64 -7.10 -12.33 8.14
N PHE A 65 -8.01 -12.02 9.07
CA PHE A 65 -8.58 -13.03 9.97
C PHE A 65 -9.41 -14.08 9.24
N GLU A 66 -10.26 -13.67 8.30
CA GLU A 66 -11.05 -14.61 7.49
C GLU A 66 -10.15 -15.52 6.64
N THR A 67 -9.08 -14.97 6.09
CA THR A 67 -8.06 -15.74 5.39
C THR A 67 -7.39 -16.72 6.33
N ALA A 68 -6.88 -16.26 7.47
CA ALA A 68 -6.24 -17.12 8.45
C ALA A 68 -7.14 -18.29 8.87
N ALA A 69 -8.43 -18.05 9.11
CA ALA A 69 -9.41 -19.08 9.48
C ALA A 69 -9.64 -20.12 8.37
N SER A 70 -9.41 -19.74 7.11
CA SER A 70 -9.60 -20.61 5.95
C SER A 70 -8.37 -21.49 5.64
N PHE A 71 -7.24 -21.30 6.32
CA PHE A 71 -5.98 -22.02 6.06
C PHE A 71 -5.48 -22.83 7.27
N PRO A 72 -5.05 -24.10 7.06
CA PRO A 72 -4.72 -25.01 8.15
C PRO A 72 -3.33 -24.82 8.79
N SER A 73 -2.38 -24.07 8.23
CA SER A 73 -1.17 -23.56 8.94
C SER A 73 -0.10 -22.93 8.02
N GLU A 74 -0.12 -23.18 6.72
CA GLU A 74 1.00 -22.90 5.80
C GLU A 74 1.18 -21.42 5.41
N ILE A 75 0.50 -20.49 6.09
CA ILE A 75 0.53 -19.07 5.75
C ILE A 75 0.87 -18.23 6.97
N GLU A 76 1.87 -17.38 6.82
CA GLU A 76 2.18 -16.28 7.72
C GLU A 76 1.55 -14.99 7.20
N ILE A 77 0.80 -14.30 8.04
CA ILE A 77 0.12 -13.06 7.68
C ILE A 77 0.63 -11.94 8.59
N THR A 78 1.16 -10.87 8.00
CA THR A 78 1.52 -9.63 8.69
C THR A 78 0.60 -8.51 8.22
N GLY A 79 -0.10 -7.86 9.15
CA GLY A 79 -0.83 -6.62 8.89
C GLY A 79 -0.13 -5.46 9.57
N VAL A 80 0.00 -4.34 8.86
CA VAL A 80 0.56 -3.10 9.42
C VAL A 80 -0.47 -2.01 9.27
N ASP A 81 -0.75 -1.28 10.33
CA ASP A 81 -1.59 -0.09 10.29
C ASP A 81 -1.03 1.00 11.20
N LEU A 82 -1.34 2.26 10.89
CA LEU A 82 -0.88 3.39 11.69
C LEU A 82 -1.53 3.40 13.08
N VAL A 83 -2.73 2.81 13.20
CA VAL A 83 -3.55 2.84 14.41
C VAL A 83 -3.95 1.44 14.86
N ASP A 84 -3.91 1.21 16.18
CA ASP A 84 -4.20 -0.10 16.80
C ASP A 84 -5.71 -0.36 16.95
N PHE A 85 -6.44 -0.41 15.83
CA PHE A 85 -7.89 -0.71 15.78
C PHE A 85 -8.19 -2.07 15.17
N PHE A 86 -7.31 -3.06 15.37
CA PHE A 86 -7.51 -4.41 14.87
C PHE A 86 -8.75 -5.04 15.52
N ALA A 87 -9.64 -5.63 14.72
CA ALA A 87 -10.85 -6.27 15.23
C ALA A 87 -10.54 -7.61 15.93
N GLY A 88 -11.40 -8.00 16.88
CA GLY A 88 -11.63 -9.42 17.19
C GLY A 88 -10.87 -10.05 18.38
N PRO A 89 -11.14 -11.34 18.62
CA PRO A 89 -10.62 -12.15 19.74
C PRO A 89 -9.14 -12.59 19.53
N PRO A 90 -8.52 -13.41 20.40
CA PRO A 90 -7.10 -13.75 20.32
C PRO A 90 -6.66 -14.26 18.95
N ARG A 91 -5.54 -13.72 18.48
CA ARG A 91 -5.01 -13.94 17.13
C ARG A 91 -4.37 -15.32 17.05
N PRO A 92 -4.60 -16.11 15.97
CA PRO A 92 -3.81 -17.31 15.77
C PRO A 92 -2.32 -16.92 15.63
N PRO A 93 -1.37 -17.74 16.10
CA PRO A 93 0.07 -17.38 16.11
C PRO A 93 0.65 -16.94 14.75
N ARG A 94 0.01 -17.38 13.65
CA ARG A 94 0.39 -17.05 12.27
C ARG A 94 -0.06 -15.67 11.78
N VAL A 95 -0.84 -14.92 12.57
CA VAL A 95 -1.27 -13.55 12.24
C VAL A 95 -0.60 -12.56 13.18
N ARG A 96 0.30 -11.75 12.64
CA ARG A 96 0.97 -10.65 13.33
C ARG A 96 0.39 -9.33 12.87
N LEU A 97 -0.10 -8.50 13.79
CA LEU A 97 -0.58 -7.15 13.48
C LEU A 97 0.28 -6.13 14.22
N LEU A 98 0.76 -5.13 13.50
CA LEU A 98 1.73 -4.15 13.96
C LEU A 98 1.16 -2.74 13.82
N THR A 99 1.26 -1.96 14.90
CA THR A 99 0.94 -0.53 14.88
C THR A 99 2.21 0.24 14.52
N ALA A 100 2.33 0.63 13.26
CA ALA A 100 3.49 1.33 12.74
C ALA A 100 3.16 2.13 11.48
N SER A 101 3.96 3.16 11.20
CA SER A 101 3.90 3.86 9.93
C SER A 101 4.47 3.00 8.81
N VAL A 102 3.67 2.74 7.78
CA VAL A 102 4.13 2.05 6.56
C VAL A 102 5.17 2.85 5.76
N ALA A 103 5.36 4.14 6.06
CA ALA A 103 6.38 4.97 5.42
C ALA A 103 7.79 4.72 5.97
N THR A 104 7.90 4.32 7.24
CA THR A 104 9.19 4.14 7.93
C THR A 104 9.43 2.72 8.45
N TRP A 105 8.38 1.90 8.54
CA TRP A 105 8.48 0.51 8.92
C TRP A 105 9.09 -0.35 7.81
N GLU A 106 9.93 -1.31 8.19
CA GLU A 106 10.51 -2.30 7.30
C GLU A 106 10.26 -3.72 7.84
N PRO A 107 9.91 -4.68 6.96
CA PRO A 107 9.78 -6.08 7.35
C PRO A 107 11.11 -6.80 7.39
N GLU A 108 11.11 -7.92 8.13
CA GLU A 108 12.12 -8.96 7.97
C GLU A 108 11.74 -9.92 6.83
N GLY A 109 12.64 -10.03 5.85
CA GLY A 109 12.51 -10.95 4.72
C GLY A 109 11.53 -10.48 3.63
N THR A 110 11.16 -11.40 2.75
CA THR A 110 10.32 -11.14 1.58
C THR A 110 8.93 -11.76 1.68
N PHE A 111 8.01 -11.33 0.83
CA PHE A 111 6.61 -11.78 0.81
C PHE A 111 6.17 -12.27 -0.57
N ASP A 112 5.33 -13.30 -0.57
CA ASP A 112 4.68 -13.83 -1.78
C ASP A 112 3.51 -12.94 -2.22
N LEU A 113 2.86 -12.30 -1.26
CA LEU A 113 1.77 -11.36 -1.49
C LEU A 113 1.97 -10.10 -0.64
N ILE A 114 1.91 -8.93 -1.28
CA ILE A 114 1.82 -7.64 -0.61
C ILE A 114 0.58 -6.91 -1.11
N THR A 115 -0.25 -6.43 -0.20
CA THR A 115 -1.50 -5.75 -0.55
C THR A 115 -1.65 -4.41 0.15
N SER A 116 -2.45 -3.51 -0.43
CA SER A 116 -2.97 -2.33 0.26
C SER A 116 -4.28 -1.88 -0.36
N VAL A 117 -5.39 -2.16 0.33
CA VAL A 117 -6.73 -1.78 -0.14
C VAL A 117 -7.11 -0.43 0.43
N HIS A 118 -7.13 0.59 -0.44
CA HIS A 118 -7.36 2.02 -0.12
C HIS A 118 -6.41 2.68 0.89
N GLY A 119 -5.46 1.95 1.47
CA GLY A 119 -4.49 2.49 2.44
C GLY A 119 -3.69 3.66 1.90
N LEU A 120 -3.24 3.56 0.65
CA LEU A 120 -2.41 4.61 0.03
C LEU A 120 -3.09 5.98 -0.04
N HIS A 121 -4.42 6.09 0.08
CA HIS A 121 -5.11 7.39 0.13
C HIS A 121 -4.71 8.25 1.32
N TYR A 122 -4.18 7.63 2.39
CA TYR A 122 -3.86 8.29 3.66
C TYR A 122 -2.35 8.40 3.91
N VAL A 123 -1.54 7.80 3.04
CA VAL A 123 -0.08 7.81 3.14
C VAL A 123 0.49 9.11 2.56
N GLY A 124 1.50 9.66 3.22
CA GLY A 124 2.29 10.79 2.73
C GLY A 124 3.14 10.41 1.53
N ASP A 125 4.25 9.71 1.74
CA ASP A 125 5.11 9.23 0.64
C ASP A 125 4.57 7.95 -0.03
N LYS A 126 3.50 8.09 -0.82
CA LYS A 126 2.89 6.99 -1.57
C LYS A 126 3.87 6.29 -2.53
N LEU A 127 4.75 7.05 -3.20
CA LEU A 127 5.68 6.49 -4.18
C LEU A 127 6.80 5.72 -3.48
N GLY A 128 7.30 6.22 -2.34
CA GLY A 128 8.23 5.51 -1.47
C GLY A 128 7.65 4.18 -0.96
N VAL A 129 6.40 4.20 -0.47
CA VAL A 129 5.73 2.96 -0.02
C VAL A 129 5.55 1.94 -1.14
N ILE A 130 5.18 2.39 -2.35
CA ILE A 130 5.10 1.51 -3.53
C ILE A 130 6.48 0.92 -3.89
N ALA A 131 7.54 1.74 -3.84
CA ALA A 131 8.90 1.30 -4.12
C ALA A 131 9.37 0.25 -3.09
N ASN A 132 9.11 0.49 -1.81
CA ASN A 132 9.42 -0.42 -0.72
C ASN A 132 8.67 -1.75 -0.86
N ALA A 133 7.36 -1.71 -1.14
CA ALA A 133 6.57 -2.91 -1.39
C ALA A 133 7.20 -3.79 -2.48
N ALA A 134 7.64 -3.21 -3.61
CA ALA A 134 8.29 -3.97 -4.67
C ALA A 134 9.63 -4.59 -4.25
N ARG A 135 10.40 -3.92 -3.38
CA ARG A 135 11.68 -4.43 -2.83
C ARG A 135 11.50 -5.53 -1.79
N TRP A 136 10.31 -5.65 -1.20
CA TRP A 136 9.99 -6.70 -0.23
C TRP A 136 9.34 -7.93 -0.87
N LEU A 137 9.11 -7.93 -2.19
CA LEU A 137 8.58 -9.10 -2.87
C LEU A 137 9.60 -10.25 -2.93
N ALA A 138 9.11 -11.47 -2.78
CA ALA A 138 9.83 -12.67 -3.19
C ALA A 138 10.10 -12.62 -4.72
N PRO A 139 11.03 -13.43 -5.27
CA PRO A 139 11.39 -13.39 -6.69
C PRO A 139 10.22 -13.44 -7.68
N ASP A 140 9.13 -14.10 -7.31
CA ASP A 140 7.89 -14.19 -8.08
C ASP A 140 6.64 -13.72 -7.31
N GLY A 141 6.86 -12.99 -6.21
CA GLY A 141 5.79 -12.42 -5.39
C GLY A 141 4.93 -11.41 -6.15
N LEU A 142 3.79 -11.07 -5.58
CA LEU A 142 2.84 -10.12 -6.16
C LEU A 142 2.55 -8.97 -5.19
N PHE A 143 2.73 -7.74 -5.68
CA PHE A 143 2.18 -6.54 -5.04
C PHE A 143 0.92 -6.09 -5.79
N VAL A 144 -0.18 -5.82 -5.07
CA VAL A 144 -1.38 -5.16 -5.62
C VAL A 144 -1.96 -4.17 -4.62
N ALA A 145 -2.19 -2.93 -5.06
CA ALA A 145 -2.81 -1.91 -4.22
C ALA A 145 -3.79 -1.03 -4.99
N ASN A 146 -4.73 -0.43 -4.26
CA ASN A 146 -5.48 0.69 -4.80
C ASN A 146 -4.60 1.95 -4.79
N PHE A 147 -4.53 2.62 -5.93
CA PHE A 147 -3.71 3.80 -6.13
C PHE A 147 -4.38 4.77 -7.11
N ASP A 148 -4.60 6.01 -6.66
CA ASP A 148 -5.05 7.08 -7.55
C ASP A 148 -3.88 8.00 -7.91
N ALA A 149 -3.38 7.89 -9.16
CA ALA A 149 -2.30 8.73 -9.65
C ALA A 149 -2.65 10.23 -9.64
N ARG A 150 -3.94 10.59 -9.54
CA ARG A 150 -4.37 11.99 -9.39
C ARG A 150 -4.02 12.59 -8.03
N SER A 151 -3.78 11.76 -7.01
CA SER A 151 -3.34 12.21 -5.70
C SER A 151 -1.86 12.61 -5.66
N ILE A 152 -1.13 12.38 -6.75
CA ILE A 152 0.27 12.76 -6.87
C ILE A 152 0.39 14.14 -7.50
N ARG A 153 1.00 15.06 -6.76
CA ARG A 153 1.19 16.46 -7.12
C ARG A 153 2.67 16.75 -7.32
N ARG A 154 2.96 17.71 -8.18
CA ARG A 154 4.26 18.35 -8.24
C ARG A 154 4.42 19.30 -7.06
N GLU A 155 5.64 19.78 -6.84
CA GLU A 155 5.95 20.77 -5.81
C GLU A 155 5.06 22.02 -5.89
N ASP A 156 4.77 22.51 -7.10
CA ASP A 156 3.86 23.64 -7.35
C ASP A 156 2.37 23.33 -7.14
N GLY A 157 2.03 22.08 -6.76
CA GLY A 157 0.67 21.59 -6.54
C GLY A 157 -0.07 21.16 -7.80
N SER A 158 0.51 21.32 -8.99
CA SER A 158 -0.10 20.82 -10.22
C SER A 158 -0.10 19.28 -10.26
N PRO A 159 -1.07 18.64 -10.96
CA PRO A 159 -1.08 17.18 -11.09
C PRO A 159 0.19 16.65 -11.78
N ALA A 160 0.77 15.55 -11.26
CA ALA A 160 1.91 14.91 -11.92
C ALA A 160 1.54 14.36 -13.32
N GLY A 161 0.31 13.88 -13.48
CA GLY A 161 -0.33 13.59 -14.77
C GLY A 161 0.22 12.35 -15.51
N PRO A 162 0.01 12.26 -16.84
CA PRO A 162 0.50 11.15 -17.66
C PRO A 162 2.00 10.82 -17.56
N PRO A 163 2.92 11.81 -17.38
CA PRO A 163 4.34 11.51 -17.15
C PRO A 163 4.60 10.54 -16.00
N LEU A 164 3.91 10.70 -14.86
CA LEU A 164 4.05 9.80 -13.71
C LEU A 164 3.73 8.36 -14.10
N VAL A 165 2.60 8.14 -14.78
CA VAL A 165 2.17 6.79 -15.18
C VAL A 165 3.17 6.15 -16.15
N ARG A 166 3.80 6.94 -17.02
CA ARG A 166 4.89 6.44 -17.88
C ARG A 166 6.11 6.02 -17.07
N THR A 167 6.50 6.82 -16.08
CA THR A 167 7.60 6.47 -15.16
C THR A 167 7.30 5.18 -14.40
N LEU A 168 6.10 5.04 -13.82
CA LEU A 168 5.68 3.81 -13.14
C LEU A 168 5.82 2.58 -14.04
N ARG A 169 5.42 2.70 -15.32
CA ARG A 169 5.51 1.60 -16.29
C ARG A 169 6.95 1.30 -16.70
N ALA A 170 7.79 2.33 -16.87
CA ALA A 170 9.21 2.16 -17.17
C ALA A 170 9.94 1.42 -16.04
N GLU A 171 9.53 1.65 -14.80
CA GLU A 171 10.01 0.96 -13.60
C GLU A 171 9.37 -0.43 -13.39
N GLY A 172 8.63 -0.95 -14.38
CA GLY A 172 8.07 -2.30 -14.36
C GLY A 172 6.77 -2.47 -13.57
N LEU A 173 6.12 -1.37 -13.15
CA LEU A 173 4.80 -1.43 -12.52
C LEU A 173 3.67 -1.41 -13.56
N SER A 174 2.61 -2.15 -13.28
CA SER A 174 1.36 -2.07 -14.03
C SER A 174 0.39 -1.11 -13.35
N TYR A 175 -0.25 -0.23 -14.13
CA TYR A 175 -1.27 0.69 -13.63
C TYR A 175 -2.56 0.62 -14.45
N ASP A 176 -3.65 0.24 -13.76
CA ASP A 176 -5.02 0.21 -14.25
C ASP A 176 -5.74 1.47 -13.77
N SER A 177 -5.87 2.46 -14.64
CA SER A 177 -6.51 3.74 -14.33
C SER A 177 -8.02 3.66 -14.15
N ARG A 178 -8.67 2.61 -14.69
CA ARG A 178 -10.12 2.42 -14.60
C ARG A 178 -10.49 1.96 -13.20
N ASN A 179 -9.77 0.95 -12.70
CA ASN A 179 -10.01 0.38 -11.39
C ASN A 179 -9.12 0.98 -10.29
N LYS A 180 -8.26 1.95 -10.64
CA LYS A 180 -7.33 2.62 -9.71
C LYS A 180 -6.45 1.59 -9.00
N ARG A 181 -5.83 0.69 -9.76
CA ARG A 181 -4.97 -0.36 -9.21
C ARG A 181 -3.56 -0.26 -9.76
N ILE A 182 -2.59 -0.42 -8.86
CA ILE A 182 -1.18 -0.58 -9.20
C ILE A 182 -0.73 -1.98 -8.80
N SER A 183 0.17 -2.57 -9.57
CA SER A 183 0.75 -3.87 -9.24
C SER A 183 2.19 -4.02 -9.72
N CYS A 184 2.93 -4.90 -9.04
CA CYS A 184 4.29 -5.31 -9.39
C CYS A 184 4.41 -6.82 -9.20
N ARG A 185 5.20 -7.48 -10.06
CA ARG A 185 5.54 -8.90 -9.94
C ARG A 185 7.04 -9.06 -9.75
N GLY A 186 7.38 -9.90 -8.79
CA GLY A 186 8.75 -10.18 -8.39
C GLY A 186 9.43 -9.01 -7.70
N TRP A 187 10.51 -9.34 -7.00
CA TRP A 187 11.41 -8.36 -6.41
C TRP A 187 11.87 -7.33 -7.44
N ARG A 188 11.87 -6.05 -7.06
CA ARG A 188 12.39 -4.98 -7.91
C ARG A 188 12.90 -3.78 -7.11
N GLU A 189 14.04 -3.25 -7.52
CA GLU A 189 14.48 -1.91 -7.14
C GLU A 189 13.84 -0.89 -8.09
N ILE A 190 12.97 -0.02 -7.55
CA ILE A 190 12.30 1.03 -8.31
C ILE A 190 13.03 2.36 -8.09
N ARG A 191 13.41 3.03 -9.19
CA ARG A 191 14.11 4.32 -9.16
C ARG A 191 13.19 5.42 -9.65
N MET A 192 12.54 6.10 -8.71
CA MET A 192 11.70 7.25 -9.04
C MET A 192 12.57 8.51 -9.20
N PRO A 193 12.42 9.29 -10.28
CA PRO A 193 13.05 10.60 -10.44
C PRO A 193 12.29 11.69 -9.64
N TYR A 194 11.78 11.33 -8.46
CA TYR A 194 10.91 12.15 -7.64
C TYR A 194 11.38 12.10 -6.19
N THR A 195 11.45 13.26 -5.55
CA THR A 195 11.74 13.40 -4.12
C THR A 195 10.48 13.88 -3.43
N PHE A 196 10.04 13.16 -2.40
CA PHE A 196 8.88 13.55 -1.60
C PHE A 196 9.17 14.85 -0.84
N VAL A 197 8.25 15.81 -0.92
CA VAL A 197 8.41 17.14 -0.27
C VAL A 197 7.36 17.41 0.81
N GLY A 198 6.36 16.54 0.95
CA GLY A 198 5.33 16.65 1.97
C GLY A 198 3.93 16.35 1.45
N SER A 199 2.96 16.55 2.32
CA SER A 199 1.58 16.12 2.12
C SER A 199 0.58 17.25 2.31
N ASP A 200 -0.56 17.14 1.63
CA ASP A 200 -1.72 17.99 1.84
C ASP A 200 -2.91 17.11 2.24
N ASP A 201 -3.33 17.23 3.50
CA ASP A 201 -4.48 16.51 4.05
C ASP A 201 -5.81 17.26 3.86
N GLN A 202 -5.79 18.43 3.21
CA GLN A 202 -6.96 19.20 2.81
C GLN A 202 -7.29 19.01 1.32
N ALA A 203 -6.76 17.95 0.71
CA ALA A 203 -6.91 17.64 -0.71
C ALA A 203 -8.36 17.39 -1.18
N GLY A 204 -9.29 17.25 -0.24
CA GLY A 204 -10.67 16.88 -0.50
C GLY A 204 -10.85 15.36 -0.68
N PRO A 205 -11.99 14.93 -1.24
CA PRO A 205 -12.33 13.51 -1.29
C PRO A 205 -11.55 12.74 -2.38
N ASN A 206 -11.15 11.51 -2.06
CA ASN A 206 -10.71 10.50 -3.03
C ASN A 206 -11.88 10.00 -3.89
N TYR A 207 -11.58 9.09 -4.83
CA TYR A 207 -12.59 8.50 -5.72
C TYR A 207 -13.67 7.65 -5.01
N THR A 208 -13.53 7.39 -3.71
CA THR A 208 -14.57 6.74 -2.89
C THR A 208 -15.42 7.73 -2.08
N GLY A 209 -15.18 9.04 -2.24
CA GLY A 209 -15.89 10.11 -1.52
C GLY A 209 -15.34 10.43 -0.13
N GLN A 210 -14.22 9.81 0.26
CA GLN A 210 -13.61 9.95 1.59
C GLN A 210 -12.49 10.99 1.56
N PRO A 211 -12.30 11.84 2.60
CA PRO A 211 -11.11 12.68 2.73
C PRO A 211 -9.82 11.91 2.43
N ALA A 212 -8.85 12.57 1.82
CA ALA A 212 -7.62 11.92 1.40
C ALA A 212 -6.45 12.88 1.40
N VAL A 213 -5.27 12.32 1.19
CA VAL A 213 -4.00 13.03 1.19
C VAL A 213 -3.49 13.15 -0.24
N ASN A 214 -3.14 14.36 -0.65
CA ASN A 214 -2.29 14.57 -1.82
C ASN A 214 -0.82 14.46 -1.40
N SER A 215 -0.02 13.76 -2.20
CA SER A 215 1.42 13.62 -1.99
C SER A 215 2.16 14.51 -2.97
N HIS A 216 3.03 15.39 -2.47
CA HIS A 216 3.78 16.33 -3.30
C HIS A 216 5.21 15.86 -3.51
N TYR A 217 5.70 16.00 -4.73
CA TYR A 217 7.06 15.62 -5.11
C TYR A 217 7.75 16.70 -5.95
N ALA A 218 9.03 16.93 -5.67
CA ALA A 218 9.94 17.61 -6.57
C ALA A 218 10.54 16.59 -7.55
N ARG A 219 10.86 17.02 -8.78
CA ARG A 219 11.61 16.17 -9.70
C ARG A 219 13.09 16.21 -9.28
N ALA A 220 13.71 15.04 -9.16
CA ALA A 220 15.15 14.99 -8.95
C ALA A 220 15.84 15.70 -10.12
N VAL A 221 16.71 16.67 -9.83
CA VAL A 221 17.50 17.32 -10.86
C VAL A 221 18.49 16.29 -11.35
N ASP A 222 18.42 15.93 -12.64
CA ASP A 222 19.48 15.12 -13.24
C ASP A 222 20.79 15.89 -13.10
N SER A 223 21.73 15.39 -12.31
CA SER A 223 23.10 15.88 -12.24
C SER A 223 23.91 15.53 -13.51
N SER A 224 23.25 15.03 -14.56
CA SER A 224 23.82 14.85 -15.89
C SER A 224 23.49 16.07 -16.77
N GLY A 225 24.22 17.16 -16.52
CA GLY A 225 23.96 18.45 -17.16
C GLY A 225 25.21 19.28 -17.42
N ARG A 226 26.23 18.70 -18.06
CA ARG A 226 27.17 19.24 -19.08
C ARG A 226 28.54 18.58 -18.98
#